data_AF-X1PW15-F1
#
_entry.id   AF-X1PW15-F1
#
_cell.length_a   1.000
_cell.length_b   1.000
_cell.length_c   1.000
_cell.angle_alpha   90.00
_cell.angle_beta   90.00
_cell.angle_gamma   90.00
#
_symmetry.space_group_name_H-M   'P 1'
#
loop_
_entity.id
_entity.type
_entity.pdbx_description
1 polymer ?
#
loop_
_entity_poly.entity_id
_entity_poly.type
_entity_poly.pdbx_seq_one_letter_code
_entity_poly.pdbx_strand_id
1 'polypeptide(L)'
;KTLTHPVGEWYHAALTYKDNTFRTFVNSTQEVSGNISFNEKLINEIGKTSIGGRMDRRNYYCGLIKTLKITRKALEPKDFMH
;
A
#
# COMPACT_ATOMS: atom_id res chain seq x y z
N LYS A 1 -3.05 -13.50 17.07
CA LYS A 1 -2.08 -13.81 16.00
C LYS A 1 -1.40 -12.51 15.61
N THR A 2 -0.08 -12.42 15.64
CA THR A 2 0.65 -11.18 15.27
C THR A 2 0.80 -11.13 13.75
N LEU A 3 0.63 -9.93 13.16
CA LEU A 3 0.86 -9.67 11.73
C LEU A 3 2.31 -9.29 11.47
N THR A 4 3.23 -10.10 12.00
CA THR A 4 4.68 -9.90 11.93
C THR A 4 5.28 -10.78 10.85
N HIS A 5 6.13 -10.19 10.00
CA HIS A 5 6.78 -10.86 8.89
C HIS A 5 8.30 -10.98 9.13
N PRO A 6 8.94 -12.11 8.79
CA PRO A 6 10.39 -12.25 8.80
C PRO A 6 11.13 -11.15 8.01
N VAL A 7 12.31 -10.79 8.47
CA VAL A 7 13.20 -9.85 7.76
C VAL A 7 14.08 -10.61 6.76
N GLY A 8 14.50 -9.93 5.69
CA GLY A 8 15.39 -10.51 4.66
C GLY A 8 14.69 -11.25 3.52
N GLU A 9 13.36 -11.38 3.59
CA GLU A 9 12.55 -12.05 2.56
C GLU A 9 11.82 -11.04 1.66
N TRP A 10 11.51 -11.48 0.44
CA TRP A 10 10.65 -10.71 -0.46
C TRP A 10 9.17 -10.93 -0.14
N TYR A 11 8.43 -9.83 -0.06
CA TYR A 11 6.98 -9.85 0.08
C TYR A 11 6.33 -9.01 -1.00
N HIS A 12 5.19 -9.50 -1.49
CA HIS A 12 4.28 -8.67 -2.25
C HIS A 12 3.27 -8.03 -1.28
N ALA A 13 3.41 -6.72 -1.07
CA ALA A 13 2.46 -5.93 -0.30
C ALA A 13 1.49 -5.18 -1.23
N ALA A 14 0.21 -5.27 -0.93
CA ALA A 14 -0.83 -4.54 -1.67
C ALA A 14 -1.82 -3.85 -0.73
N LEU A 15 -2.42 -2.79 -1.25
CA LEU A 15 -3.41 -1.97 -0.59
C LEU A 15 -4.51 -1.66 -1.58
N THR A 16 -5.76 -1.85 -1.18
CA THR A 16 -6.92 -1.52 -2.00
C THR A 16 -7.88 -0.65 -1.21
N TYR A 17 -8.55 0.25 -1.94
CA TYR A 17 -9.58 1.12 -1.37
C TYR A 17 -10.78 1.15 -2.31
N LYS A 18 -11.95 0.79 -1.78
CA LYS A 18 -13.22 0.79 -2.51
C LYS A 18 -14.37 0.91 -1.52
N ASP A 19 -15.38 1.72 -1.83
CA ASP A 19 -16.62 1.84 -1.04
C ASP A 19 -16.36 2.08 0.46
N ASN A 20 -15.50 3.06 0.78
CA ASN A 20 -15.04 3.36 2.14
C ASN A 20 -14.35 2.21 2.87
N THR A 21 -13.96 1.15 2.16
CA THR A 21 -13.26 0.00 2.74
C THR A 21 -11.82 0.00 2.29
N PHE A 22 -10.91 0.04 3.26
CA PHE A 22 -9.48 -0.11 3.06
C PHE A 22 -9.07 -1.54 3.40
N ARG A 23 -8.25 -2.18 2.55
CA ARG A 23 -7.74 -3.54 2.77
C ARG A 23 -6.25 -3.61 2.48
N THR A 24 -5.51 -4.33 3.30
CA THR A 24 -4.09 -4.64 3.08
C THR A 24 -3.89 -6.13 2.88
N PHE A 25 -2.90 -6.47 2.06
CA PHE A 25 -2.57 -7.83 1.70
C PHE A 25 -1.07 -8.04 1.75
N VAL A 26 -0.65 -9.21 2.22
CA VAL A 26 0.72 -9.72 2.08
C VAL A 26 0.64 -11.07 1.38
N ASN A 27 1.40 -11.21 0.29
CA ASN A 27 1.38 -12.39 -0.57
C ASN A 27 -0.05 -12.82 -0.94
N SER A 28 -0.85 -11.84 -1.36
CA SER A 28 -2.27 -11.97 -1.73
C SER A 28 -3.23 -12.43 -0.63
N THR A 29 -2.77 -12.60 0.60
CA THR A 29 -3.61 -12.89 1.77
C THR A 29 -4.00 -11.59 2.46
N GLN A 30 -5.30 -11.37 2.69
CA GLN A 30 -5.77 -10.18 3.40
C GLN A 30 -5.32 -10.24 4.87
N GLU A 31 -4.70 -9.18 5.34
CA GLU A 31 -4.24 -9.08 6.73
C GLU A 31 -5.11 -8.14 7.56
N VAL A 32 -5.42 -6.96 7.02
CA VAL A 32 -6.20 -5.93 7.72
C VAL A 32 -7.27 -5.38 6.80
N SER A 33 -8.43 -5.08 7.38
CA SER A 33 -9.50 -4.32 6.72
C SER A 33 -10.14 -3.34 7.69
N GLY A 34 -10.55 -2.17 7.19
CA GLY A 34 -11.23 -1.17 7.99
C GLY A 34 -12.10 -0.24 7.15
N ASN A 35 -13.12 0.34 7.80
CA ASN A 35 -13.96 1.36 7.20
C ASN A 35 -13.32 2.73 7.41
N ILE A 36 -12.96 3.39 6.31
CA ILE A 36 -12.35 4.72 6.28
C ILE A 36 -13.01 5.51 5.17
N SER A 37 -13.67 6.61 5.52
CA SER A 37 -14.25 7.53 4.54
C SER A 37 -13.27 8.68 4.28
N PHE A 38 -12.69 8.72 3.08
CA PHE A 38 -11.97 9.91 2.64
C PHE A 38 -12.98 10.94 2.17
N ASN A 39 -13.00 12.12 2.80
CA ASN A 39 -13.78 13.22 2.26
C ASN A 39 -13.02 13.82 1.05
N GLU A 40 -13.75 14.34 0.08
CA GLU A 40 -13.16 14.93 -1.13
C GLU A 40 -12.28 16.16 -0.82
N LYS A 41 -12.53 16.85 0.31
CA LYS A 41 -11.72 17.99 0.77
C LYS A 41 -10.33 17.59 1.27
N LEU A 42 -10.11 16.31 1.59
CA LEU A 42 -8.83 15.75 2.06
C LEU A 42 -8.00 15.19 0.91
N ILE A 43 -8.60 14.98 -0.27
CA ILE A 43 -7.91 14.45 -1.44
C ILE A 43 -7.27 15.63 -2.20
N ASN A 44 -5.93 15.67 -2.20
CA ASN A 44 -5.16 16.68 -2.89
C ASN A 44 -4.81 16.20 -4.31
N GLU A 45 -5.43 16.79 -5.33
CA GLU A 45 -5.21 16.45 -6.74
C GLU A 45 -3.80 16.79 -7.25
N ILE A 46 -3.13 17.78 -6.62
CA ILE A 46 -1.76 18.20 -6.96
C ILE A 46 -0.72 17.68 -5.95
N GLY A 47 -1.14 16.77 -5.07
CA GLY A 47 -0.29 16.17 -4.06
C GLY A 47 0.89 15.43 -4.70
N LYS A 48 2.11 15.73 -4.22
CA LYS A 48 3.29 14.95 -4.60
C LYS A 48 3.33 13.65 -3.80
N THR A 49 3.88 12.60 -4.40
CA THR A 49 4.08 11.30 -3.75
C THR A 49 5.57 11.00 -3.63
N SER A 50 5.96 10.35 -2.53
CA SER A 50 7.32 9.88 -2.29
C SER A 50 7.28 8.38 -2.00
N ILE A 51 8.20 7.62 -2.59
CA ILE A 51 8.36 6.18 -2.37
C ILE A 51 9.80 5.93 -1.91
N GLY A 52 9.98 5.10 -0.88
CA GLY A 52 11.31 4.77 -0.37
C GLY A 52 11.97 5.89 0.45
N GLY A 53 11.24 6.92 0.86
CA GLY A 53 11.77 7.99 1.71
C GLY A 53 10.73 9.06 2.05
N ARG A 54 11.06 9.88 3.05
CA ARG A 54 10.22 11.03 3.43
C ARG A 54 10.41 12.17 2.42
N MET A 55 9.35 12.92 2.15
CA MET A 55 9.34 13.98 1.12
C MET A 55 10.36 15.10 1.35
N ASP A 56 10.76 15.32 2.60
CA ASP A 56 11.82 16.28 2.98
C ASP A 56 13.25 15.77 2.75
N ARG A 57 13.41 14.55 2.21
CA ARG A 57 14.69 13.96 1.80
C ARG A 57 15.69 13.76 2.93
N ARG A 58 15.22 13.66 4.17
CA ARG A 58 16.07 13.44 5.35
C ARG A 58 16.21 11.97 5.74
N ASN A 59 15.16 11.19 5.53
CA ASN A 59 15.10 9.78 5.93
C ASN A 59 14.68 8.91 4.74
N TYR A 60 15.45 7.84 4.51
CA TYR A 60 15.26 6.92 3.39
C TYR A 60 14.98 5.52 3.90
N TYR A 61 14.26 4.75 3.10
CA TYR A 61 14.03 3.34 3.35
C TYR A 61 15.32 2.56 3.08
N CYS A 62 15.79 1.78 4.05
CA CYS A 62 17.02 0.99 3.96
C CYS A 62 16.80 -0.44 3.44
N GLY A 63 15.72 -0.68 2.69
CA GLY A 63 15.42 -1.97 2.07
C GLY A 63 15.36 -1.88 0.55
N LEU A 64 14.88 -2.95 -0.10
CA LEU A 64 14.75 -3.03 -1.54
C LEU A 64 13.29 -2.93 -1.97
N ILE A 65 13.03 -2.19 -3.05
CA ILE A 65 11.72 -2.10 -3.71
C ILE A 65 11.94 -2.50 -5.16
N LYS A 66 11.30 -3.60 -5.60
CA LYS A 66 11.50 -4.16 -6.95
C LYS A 66 10.54 -3.57 -7.98
N THR A 67 9.25 -3.60 -7.68
CA THR A 67 8.18 -3.24 -8.65
C THR A 67 7.10 -2.43 -7.96
N LEU A 68 6.53 -1.44 -8.67
CA LEU A 68 5.43 -0.61 -8.20
C LEU A 68 4.37 -0.47 -9.30
N LYS A 69 3.09 -0.61 -8.93
CA LYS A 69 1.94 -0.33 -9.81
C LYS A 69 0.87 0.37 -9.01
N ILE A 70 0.31 1.41 -9.62
CA ILE A 70 -0.79 2.19 -9.07
C ILE A 70 -1.92 2.13 -10.09
N THR A 71 -3.14 1.84 -9.64
CA THR A 71 -4.32 1.71 -10.51
C THR A 71 -5.44 2.63 -10.05
N ARG A 72 -6.27 3.08 -11.00
CA ARG A 72 -7.50 3.85 -10.71
C ARG A 72 -8.67 2.99 -10.22
N LYS A 73 -8.46 1.67 -10.12
CA LYS A 73 -9.43 0.70 -9.61
C LYS A 73 -8.82 -0.10 -8.48
N ALA A 74 -9.64 -0.48 -7.50
CA ALA A 74 -9.28 -1.53 -6.55
C ALA A 74 -9.15 -2.86 -7.30
N LEU A 75 -8.02 -3.53 -7.14
CA LEU A 75 -7.76 -4.86 -7.70
C LEU A 75 -8.13 -5.93 -6.68
N GLU A 76 -8.54 -7.10 -7.15
CA GLU A 76 -8.67 -8.28 -6.29
C GLU A 76 -7.32 -9.01 -6.19
N PRO A 77 -7.10 -9.84 -5.16
CA PRO A 77 -5.80 -10.49 -4.94
C PRO A 77 -5.27 -11.33 -6.11
N LYS A 78 -6.17 -11.87 -6.92
CA LYS A 78 -5.85 -12.63 -8.14
C LYS A 78 -5.30 -11.75 -9.28
N ASP A 79 -5.55 -10.45 -9.23
CA ASP A 79 -5.18 -9.47 -10.25
C ASP A 79 -3.94 -8.64 -9.84
N PHE A 80 -3.36 -8.96 -8.68
CA PHE A 80 -2.11 -8.36 -8.22
C PHE A 80 -0.94 -8.75 -9.12
N MET A 81 0.15 -7.97 -9.03
CA MET A 81 1.39 -8.34 -9.69
C MET A 81 2.12 -9.36 -8.82
N HIS A 82 2.89 -10.25 -9.44
CA HIS A 82 3.70 -11.28 -8.77
C HIS A 82 5.12 -11.27 -9.34
#